data_AF-A0A538GZJ9-F1
#
_entry.id   AF-A0A538GZJ9-F1
#
_cell.length_a   1.000
_cell.length_b   1.000
_cell.length_c   1.000
_cell.angle_alpha   90.00
_cell.angle_beta   90.00
_cell.angle_gamma   90.00
#
_symmetry.space_group_name_H-M   'P 1'
#
loop_
_entity.id
_entity.type
_entity.pdbx_description
1 polymer ?
#
loop_
_entity_poly.entity_id
_entity_poly.type
_entity_poly.pdbx_seq_one_letter_code
_entity_poly.pdbx_strand_id
1 'polypeptide(L)' 'MWRVDGETGERELVAYELEAPEWACLLDVLDLIKDRLDGTLAYRKSCRMMICGSCGMRMDGRAVLACK' A
#
# COMPACT_ATOMS: atom_id res chain seq x y z
N MET A 1 -8.80 -0.93 1.03
CA MET A 1 -7.82 0.02 0.48
C MET A 1 -8.53 1.00 -0.44
N TRP A 2 -8.24 2.29 -0.31
CA TRP A 2 -8.89 3.31 -1.16
C TRP A 2 -8.31 3.26 -2.56
N ARG A 3 -9.18 3.03 -3.55
CA ARG A 3 -8.91 3.16 -4.97
C ARG A 3 -9.44 4.50 -5.41
N VAL A 4 -8.65 5.24 -6.18
CA VAL A 4 -9.04 6.53 -6.74
C VAL A 4 -8.89 6.45 -8.24
N ASP A 5 -9.95 6.77 -8.96
CA ASP A 5 -9.90 6.95 -10.40
C ASP A 5 -9.23 8.30 -10.72
N GLY A 6 -8.20 8.28 -11.57
CA GLY A 6 -7.43 9.48 -11.90
C GLY A 6 -8.15 10.47 -12.81
N GLU A 7 -9.18 10.04 -13.53
CA GLU A 7 -9.96 10.83 -14.47
C GLU A 7 -11.23 11.39 -13.82
N THR A 8 -11.97 10.55 -13.09
CA THR A 8 -13.25 10.95 -12.48
C THR A 8 -13.09 11.45 -11.04
N GLY A 9 -12.00 11.09 -10.35
CA GLY A 9 -11.77 11.43 -8.94
C GLY A 9 -12.63 10.64 -7.96
N GLU A 10 -13.41 9.67 -8.45
CA GLU A 10 -14.22 8.78 -7.63
C GLU A 10 -13.33 7.90 -6.75
N ARG A 11 -13.82 7.61 -5.53
CA ARG A 11 -13.07 6.81 -4.56
C ARG A 11 -13.90 5.64 -4.09
N GLU A 12 -13.32 4.46 -4.21
CA GLU A 12 -13.94 3.22 -3.78
C GLU A 12 -13.07 2.53 -2.73
N LEU A 13 -13.70 1.90 -1.76
CA LEU A 13 -13.01 1.06 -0.79
C LEU A 13 -13.01 -0.39 -1.27
N VAL A 14 -11.84 -0.89 -1.69
CA VAL A 14 -11.68 -2.26 -2.18
C VAL A 14 -10.97 -3.13 -1.15
N ALA A 15 -11.52 -4.32 -0.86
CA ALA A 15 -10.92 -5.30 0.04
C ALA A 15 -10.08 -6.32 -0.73
N TYR A 16 -8.96 -6.74 -0.14
CA TYR A 16 -8.09 -7.78 -0.69
C TYR A 16 -7.81 -8.81 0.40
N GLU A 17 -7.90 -10.09 0.05
CA GLU A 17 -7.56 -11.21 0.93
C GLU A 17 -6.29 -11.87 0.39
N LEU A 18 -5.27 -11.99 1.24
CA LEU A 18 -4.01 -12.65 0.91
C LEU A 18 -3.33 -13.18 2.18
N GLU A 19 -2.48 -14.19 2.00
CA GLU A 19 -1.58 -14.68 3.02
C GLU A 19 -0.27 -13.90 2.97
N ALA A 20 0.17 -13.38 4.12
CA ALA A 20 1.42 -12.68 4.29
C ALA A 20 2.27 -13.34 5.40
N PRO A 21 3.59 -13.43 5.24
CA PRO A 21 4.49 -13.89 6.30
C PRO A 21 4.41 -13.02 7.56
N GLU A 22 4.65 -13.59 8.75
CA GLU A 22 4.60 -12.84 10.02
C GLU A 22 5.61 -11.68 10.10
N TRP A 23 6.74 -11.78 9.40
CA TRP A 23 7.78 -10.75 9.36
C TRP A 23 7.54 -9.67 8.30
N ALA A 24 6.49 -9.81 7.48
CA ALA A 24 6.21 -8.89 6.39
C ALA A 24 5.76 -7.51 6.91
N CYS A 25 6.36 -6.45 6.39
CA CYS A 25 5.86 -5.09 6.65
C CYS A 25 4.70 -4.76 5.70
N LEU A 26 3.98 -3.67 5.97
CA LEU A 26 2.85 -3.24 5.12
C LEU A 26 3.28 -3.05 3.66
N LEU A 27 4.51 -2.59 3.42
CA LEU A 27 5.04 -2.43 2.08
C LEU A 27 5.19 -3.77 1.33
N ASP A 28 5.54 -4.86 2.02
CA ASP A 28 5.60 -6.20 1.43
C ASP A 28 4.20 -6.70 1.05
N VAL A 29 3.19 -6.42 1.89
CA VAL A 29 1.79 -6.76 1.60
C VAL A 29 1.30 -6.01 0.36
N LEU A 30 1.64 -4.72 0.23
CA LEU A 30 1.30 -3.92 -0.97
C LEU A 30 2.00 -4.45 -2.22
N ASP A 31 3.25 -4.88 -2.11
CA ASP A 31 3.99 -5.54 -3.19
C ASP A 31 3.29 -6.85 -3.59
N LEU A 32 2.88 -7.69 -2.62
CA LEU A 32 2.16 -8.94 -2.88
C LEU A 32 0.81 -8.71 -3.58
N ILE A 33 0.03 -7.72 -3.13
CA ILE A 33 -1.24 -7.35 -3.77
C ILE A 33 -0.97 -6.93 -5.21
N LYS A 34 0.01 -6.05 -5.43
CA LYS A 34 0.34 -5.55 -6.77
C LYS A 34 0.78 -6.68 -7.71
N ASP A 35 1.61 -7.58 -7.23
CA ASP A 35 2.21 -8.62 -8.06
C ASP A 35 1.24 -9.78 -8.34
N ARG A 36 0.32 -10.09 -7.41
CA ARG A 36 -0.51 -11.31 -7.49
C ARG A 36 -2.00 -11.07 -7.68
N LEU A 37 -2.52 -9.92 -7.26
CA LEU A 37 -3.97 -9.67 -7.23
C LEU A 37 -4.37 -8.51 -8.16
N ASP A 38 -3.67 -7.38 -8.08
CA ASP A 38 -4.05 -6.15 -8.78
C ASP A 38 -2.83 -5.30 -9.17
N GLY A 39 -2.34 -5.52 -10.39
CA GLY A 39 -1.21 -4.78 -10.97
C GLY A 39 -1.44 -3.29 -11.18
N THR A 40 -2.70 -2.83 -11.13
CA THR A 40 -3.04 -1.41 -11.28
C THR A 40 -2.83 -0.61 -9.99
N LEU A 41 -2.48 -1.29 -8.88
CA LEU A 41 -2.21 -0.64 -7.61
C LEU A 41 -1.00 0.31 -7.70
N ALA A 42 -1.23 1.56 -7.33
CA ALA A 42 -0.23 2.62 -7.35
C ALA A 42 0.10 3.10 -5.92
N TYR A 43 1.38 3.06 -5.57
CA TYR A 43 1.94 3.62 -4.33
C TYR A 43 3.40 4.00 -4.55
N ARG A 44 3.95 4.81 -3.65
CA ARG A 44 5.35 5.27 -3.70
C ARG A 44 6.20 4.44 -2.74
N LYS A 45 7.35 3.98 -3.23
CA LYS A 45 8.40 3.32 -2.43
C LYS A 45 9.78 3.71 -2.96
N SER A 46 10.78 3.79 -2.07
CA SER A 46 12.17 4.05 -2.45
C SER A 46 13.15 3.36 -1.51
N CYS A 47 13.52 3.94 -0.36
CA CYS A 47 14.60 3.41 0.48
C CYS A 47 14.28 2.09 1.21
N ARG A 48 12.99 1.80 1.48
CA ARG A 48 12.52 0.65 2.30
C ARG A 48 13.14 0.53 3.72
N MET A 49 13.79 1.57 4.21
CA MET A 49 14.58 1.54 5.45
C MET A 49 14.26 2.74 6.35
N MET A 50 13.05 3.30 6.23
CA MET A 50 12.56 4.44 7.03
C MET A 50 13.35 5.77 6.91
N ILE A 51 14.27 5.90 5.94
CA ILE A 51 15.10 7.10 5.77
C ILE A 51 14.40 8.19 4.95
N CYS A 52 13.82 7.84 3.80
CA CYS A 52 13.34 8.83 2.84
C CYS A 52 11.87 9.27 3.01
N GLY A 53 11.10 8.58 3.86
CA GLY A 53 9.66 8.88 4.05
C GLY A 53 8.74 8.64 2.85
N SER A 54 9.23 8.08 1.74
CA SER A 54 8.45 7.99 0.48
C SER A 54 7.23 7.07 0.53
N CYS A 55 7.18 6.14 1.47
CA CYS A 55 6.07 5.20 1.66
C CYS A 55 5.11 5.62 2.78
N GLY A 56 5.00 6.93 3.04
CA GLY A 56 4.03 7.47 4.00
C GLY A 56 2.59 7.28 3.52
N MET A 57 1.72 6.73 4.38
CA MET A 57 0.30 6.53 4.09
C MET A 57 -0.55 6.54 5.37
N ARG A 58 -1.87 6.55 5.21
CA ARG A 58 -2.82 6.44 6.32
C ARG A 58 -3.27 5.00 6.52
N MET A 59 -3.10 4.50 7.73
CA MET A 59 -3.59 3.19 8.17
C MET A 59 -4.35 3.40 9.49
N ASP A 60 -5.59 2.92 9.55
CA ASP A 60 -6.48 3.04 10.72
C ASP A 60 -6.53 4.46 11.31
N GLY A 61 -6.60 5.46 10.44
CA GLY A 61 -6.68 6.87 10.80
C GLY A 61 -5.34 7.51 11.23
N ARG A 62 -4.24 6.76 11.28
CA ARG A 62 -2.90 7.25 11.66
C ARG A 62 -1.97 7.33 10.46
N ALA A 63 -1.10 8.33 10.44
CA ALA A 63 -0.02 8.41 9.45
C ALA A 63 1.10 7.44 9.85
N VAL A 64 1.47 6.55 8.92
CA VAL A 64 2.50 5.52 9.11
C VAL A 64 3.44 5.50 7.90
N LEU A 65 4.66 5.00 8.09
CA LEU A 65 5.54 4.60 7.00
C LEU A 65 5.33 3.11 6.73
N ALA A 66 4.97 2.74 5.50
CA ALA A 66 4.66 1.34 5.20
C ALA A 66 5.86 0.39 5.30
N CYS A 67 7.09 0.92 5.23
CA CYS A 67 8.33 0.13 5.43
C CYS A 67 8.79 0.05 6.89
N LYS A 68 7.98 0.51 7.85
CA LYS A 68 8.19 0.30 9.28
C LYS A 68 7.51 -1.01 9.70
#